data_AF-A0A2A4P2X5-F1
#
_entry.id   AF-A0A2A4P2X5-F1
#
_cell.length_a   1.000
_cell.length_b   1.000
_cell.length_c   1.000
_cell.angle_alpha   90.00
_cell.angle_beta   90.00
_cell.angle_gamma   90.00
#
_symmetry.space_group_name_H-M   'P 1'
#
loop_
_entity.id
_entity.type
_entity.pdbx_description
1 polymer ?
#
loop_
_entity_poly.entity_id
_entity_poly.type
_entity_poly.pdbx_seq_one_letter_code
_entity_poly.pdbx_strand_id
1 'polypeptide(L)'
;MSPPVLAQLVMVTSIVTSVPILATPFFQTDPLTERAMERFEQLDQAEQSRIASRAYQTVLTSSHPLCATAAKLENYLLEHALKSTDWELDRSYQAARWAPALKLTTRHWKRGSRKWKRAEKELLGAGNSVSRQNTWEWDYGRNLILEPLKPATPSQQMRALLGGQWPHPGRLKAIAAAHLDDDDSRNQVADYFNHCYRDREGNVFDEILLFEVWDTGYEIEVSDVEAIAWLRLIKKSTKTSSPIPAAKHDLIYSHISNSFETWREYWTLRQALAARIVNPSGTIPARFSGLEGELDTAWALLHHDLEQMTKLVSEATDRASFFTLINELSKTNELPPHSRAGLADEIRRITIEVVTEEGLLGLGRR
;
A
#
# COMPACT_ATOMS: atom_id res chain seq x y z
N MET A 1 22.99 57.56 12.88
CA MET A 1 22.03 57.14 13.91
C MET A 1 20.72 56.92 13.19
N SER A 2 20.37 55.66 12.96
CA SER A 2 19.22 55.20 12.19
C SER A 2 18.33 54.35 13.10
N PRO A 3 17.00 54.37 12.95
CA PRO A 3 16.07 53.75 13.89
C PRO A 3 16.01 52.22 13.72
N PRO A 4 15.52 51.47 14.73
CA PRO A 4 15.45 50.02 14.68
C PRO A 4 14.24 49.55 13.86
N VAL A 5 14.46 48.50 13.07
CA VAL A 5 13.43 47.80 12.30
C VAL A 5 12.57 46.96 13.26
N LEU A 6 11.28 47.28 13.30
CA LEU A 6 10.23 46.48 13.95
C LEU A 6 10.08 45.14 13.22
N ALA A 7 10.38 44.04 13.92
CA ALA A 7 10.03 42.70 13.48
C ALA A 7 8.51 42.52 13.57
N GLN A 8 7.86 42.36 12.40
CA GLN A 8 6.45 41.99 12.34
C GLN A 8 6.30 40.51 12.73
N LEU A 9 5.64 40.31 13.88
CA LEU A 9 5.15 39.03 14.34
C LEU A 9 3.92 38.65 13.50
N VAL A 10 4.08 37.78 12.49
CA VAL A 10 2.93 37.19 11.80
C VAL A 10 2.41 36.05 12.65
N MET A 11 1.37 36.33 13.45
CA MET A 11 0.53 35.28 14.02
C MET A 11 -0.20 34.57 12.88
N VAL A 12 0.23 33.35 12.54
CA VAL A 12 -0.62 32.45 11.76
C VAL A 12 -1.62 31.84 12.73
N THR A 13 -2.84 32.37 12.71
CA THR A 13 -4.01 31.76 13.34
C THR A 13 -4.26 30.40 12.72
N SER A 14 -4.06 29.33 13.48
CA SER A 14 -4.43 27.97 13.10
C SER A 14 -5.94 27.90 12.85
N ILE A 15 -6.33 27.88 11.58
CA ILE A 15 -7.68 27.47 11.19
C ILE A 15 -7.74 25.96 11.42
N VAL A 16 -8.43 25.55 12.48
CA VAL A 16 -8.81 24.15 12.71
C VAL A 16 -9.82 23.80 11.62
N THR A 17 -9.34 23.26 10.50
CA THR A 17 -10.21 22.56 9.55
C THR A 17 -10.59 21.23 10.20
N SER A 18 -11.77 21.20 10.81
CA SER A 18 -12.45 19.97 11.21
C SER A 18 -12.63 19.09 9.98
N VAL A 19 -11.79 18.08 9.84
CA VAL A 19 -11.99 16.98 8.88
C VAL A 19 -13.28 16.27 9.28
N PRO A 20 -14.27 16.13 8.39
CA PRO A 20 -15.45 15.35 8.70
C PRO A 20 -15.01 13.91 8.97
N ILE A 21 -15.40 13.39 10.14
CA ILE A 21 -15.35 11.97 10.43
C ILE A 21 -16.14 11.31 9.30
N LEU A 22 -15.46 10.56 8.42
CA LEU A 22 -16.08 9.66 7.48
C LEU A 22 -16.85 8.63 8.31
N ALA A 23 -18.13 8.91 8.55
CA ALA A 23 -19.08 7.87 8.87
C ALA A 23 -18.95 6.85 7.75
N THR A 24 -18.54 5.62 8.10
CA THR A 24 -18.71 4.46 7.22
C THR A 24 -20.12 4.55 6.64
N PRO A 25 -20.28 4.65 5.31
CA PRO A 25 -21.61 4.60 4.74
C PRO A 25 -22.25 3.30 5.25
N PHE A 26 -23.40 3.42 5.91
CA PHE A 26 -24.28 2.28 6.08
C PHE A 26 -24.63 1.82 4.67
N PHE A 27 -23.84 0.90 4.11
CA PHE A 27 -24.27 0.12 2.97
C PHE A 27 -25.50 -0.63 3.48
N GLN A 28 -26.69 -0.18 3.08
CA GLN A 28 -27.87 -1.03 3.11
C GLN A 28 -27.49 -2.24 2.26
N THR A 29 -27.17 -3.34 2.92
CA THR A 29 -26.87 -4.58 2.23
C THR A 29 -28.14 -5.01 1.49
N ASP A 30 -27.99 -5.29 0.21
CA ASP A 30 -29.08 -5.74 -0.64
C ASP A 30 -29.75 -6.97 -0.01
N PRO A 31 -31.09 -7.02 0.12
CA PRO A 31 -31.79 -8.18 0.69
C PRO A 31 -31.41 -9.52 0.05
N LEU A 32 -31.03 -9.54 -1.24
CA LEU A 32 -30.53 -10.74 -1.89
C LEU A 32 -29.17 -11.18 -1.34
N THR A 33 -28.25 -10.24 -1.10
CA THR A 33 -26.94 -10.50 -0.48
C THR A 33 -27.12 -11.10 0.91
N GLU A 34 -27.98 -10.52 1.74
CA GLU A 34 -28.23 -11.04 3.10
C GLU A 34 -28.80 -12.47 3.06
N ARG A 35 -29.81 -12.71 2.23
CA ARG A 35 -30.40 -14.04 2.08
C ARG A 35 -29.39 -15.10 1.59
N ALA A 36 -28.53 -14.73 0.63
CA ALA A 36 -27.47 -15.60 0.16
C ALA A 36 -26.47 -15.92 1.29
N MET A 37 -26.04 -14.89 2.02
CA MET A 37 -25.09 -15.03 3.12
C MET A 37 -25.63 -15.86 4.27
N GLU A 38 -26.90 -15.68 4.67
CA GLU A 38 -27.53 -16.50 5.73
C GLU A 38 -27.46 -18.00 5.43
N ARG A 39 -27.68 -18.39 4.17
CA ARG A 39 -27.61 -19.79 3.75
C ARG A 39 -26.18 -20.26 3.55
N PHE A 40 -25.32 -19.41 3.02
CA PHE A 40 -23.89 -19.69 2.87
C PHE A 40 -23.23 -19.97 4.23
N GLU A 41 -23.54 -19.17 5.24
CA GLU A 41 -22.99 -19.30 6.59
C GLU A 41 -23.49 -20.56 7.34
N GLN A 42 -24.59 -21.18 6.86
CA GLN A 42 -25.08 -22.49 7.36
C GLN A 42 -24.32 -23.68 6.78
N LEU A 43 -23.54 -23.49 5.71
CA LEU A 43 -22.72 -24.54 5.12
C LEU A 43 -21.49 -24.82 5.98
N ASP A 44 -20.93 -26.02 5.85
CA ASP A 44 -19.63 -26.30 6.45
C ASP A 44 -18.49 -25.49 5.80
N GLN A 45 -17.35 -25.40 6.49
CA GLN A 45 -16.24 -24.57 6.06
C GLN A 45 -15.62 -25.01 4.72
N ALA A 46 -15.64 -26.31 4.41
CA ALA A 46 -15.08 -26.83 3.17
C ALA A 46 -15.94 -26.38 1.99
N GLU A 47 -17.26 -26.47 2.13
CA GLU A 47 -18.21 -26.05 1.12
C GLU A 47 -18.23 -24.53 0.94
N GLN A 48 -18.17 -23.77 2.03
CA GLN A 48 -17.99 -22.32 1.95
C GLN A 48 -16.73 -21.94 1.15
N SER A 49 -15.61 -22.61 1.44
CA SER A 49 -14.33 -22.36 0.74
C SER A 49 -14.42 -22.70 -0.74
N ARG A 50 -15.06 -23.83 -1.08
CA ARG A 50 -15.26 -24.28 -2.47
C ARG A 50 -16.08 -23.26 -3.25
N ILE A 51 -17.22 -22.83 -2.71
CA ILE A 51 -18.13 -21.91 -3.39
C ILE A 51 -17.52 -20.51 -3.53
N ALA A 52 -16.87 -19.97 -2.48
CA ALA A 52 -16.17 -18.68 -2.56
C ALA A 52 -15.03 -18.71 -3.60
N SER A 53 -14.25 -19.79 -3.63
CA SER A 53 -13.19 -19.97 -4.63
C SER A 53 -13.78 -20.06 -6.04
N ARG A 54 -14.87 -20.83 -6.22
CA ARG A 54 -15.57 -20.93 -7.51
C ARG A 54 -16.04 -19.57 -7.99
N ALA A 55 -16.72 -18.80 -7.13
CA ALA A 55 -17.21 -17.47 -7.48
C ALA A 55 -16.07 -16.54 -7.91
N TYR A 56 -14.96 -16.51 -7.17
CA TYR A 56 -13.79 -15.72 -7.56
C TYR A 56 -13.22 -16.16 -8.91
N GLN A 57 -13.03 -17.47 -9.12
CA GLN A 57 -12.52 -17.98 -10.39
C GLN A 57 -13.45 -17.66 -11.56
N THR A 58 -14.77 -17.75 -11.39
CA THR A 58 -15.73 -17.36 -12.43
C THR A 58 -15.63 -15.87 -12.75
N VAL A 59 -15.47 -15.00 -11.76
CA VAL A 59 -15.26 -13.55 -11.97
C VAL A 59 -14.01 -13.30 -12.81
N LEU A 60 -12.91 -14.00 -12.56
CA LEU A 60 -11.66 -13.88 -13.34
C LEU A 60 -11.82 -14.28 -14.82
N THR A 61 -12.84 -15.08 -15.16
CA THR A 61 -13.14 -15.45 -16.56
C THR A 61 -14.01 -14.43 -17.31
N SER A 62 -14.45 -13.35 -16.65
CA SER A 62 -15.23 -12.29 -17.29
C SER A 62 -14.45 -11.63 -18.44
N SER A 63 -15.19 -11.23 -19.48
CA SER A 63 -14.65 -10.42 -20.58
C SER A 63 -14.40 -8.96 -20.19
N HIS A 64 -14.81 -8.54 -18.99
CA HIS A 64 -14.50 -7.20 -18.49
C HIS A 64 -12.98 -7.02 -18.38
N PRO A 65 -12.41 -5.92 -18.90
CA PRO A 65 -10.95 -5.80 -19.07
C PRO A 65 -10.19 -5.84 -17.75
N LEU A 66 -10.73 -5.27 -16.67
CA LEU A 66 -10.08 -5.36 -15.36
C LEU A 66 -10.18 -6.75 -14.70
N CYS A 67 -11.19 -7.56 -15.07
CA CYS A 67 -11.24 -8.97 -14.65
C CYS A 67 -10.21 -9.79 -15.42
N ALA A 68 -10.06 -9.54 -16.73
CA ALA A 68 -9.01 -10.13 -17.54
C ALA A 68 -7.60 -9.75 -17.04
N THR A 69 -7.38 -8.48 -16.65
CA THR A 69 -6.12 -8.07 -16.02
C THR A 69 -5.92 -8.73 -14.66
N ALA A 70 -6.97 -8.86 -13.83
CA ALA A 70 -6.88 -9.59 -12.57
C ALA A 70 -6.49 -11.07 -12.79
N ALA A 71 -7.02 -11.72 -13.83
CA ALA A 71 -6.63 -13.08 -14.19
C ALA A 71 -5.16 -13.17 -14.61
N LYS A 72 -4.66 -12.20 -15.41
CA LYS A 72 -3.23 -12.10 -15.75
C LYS A 72 -2.36 -11.95 -14.51
N LEU A 73 -2.76 -11.14 -13.54
CA LEU A 73 -2.03 -10.97 -12.28
C LEU A 73 -1.96 -12.29 -11.48
N GLU A 74 -3.08 -13.00 -11.31
CA GLU A 74 -3.05 -14.30 -10.61
C GLU A 74 -2.17 -15.33 -11.35
N ASN A 75 -2.17 -15.33 -12.69
CA ASN A 75 -1.26 -16.17 -13.47
C ASN A 75 0.21 -15.76 -13.28
N TYR A 76 0.52 -14.47 -13.26
CA TYR A 76 1.88 -13.96 -13.03
C TYR A 76 2.47 -14.49 -11.72
N LEU A 77 1.67 -14.52 -10.64
CA LEU A 77 2.08 -15.08 -9.36
C LEU A 77 2.53 -16.55 -9.48
N LEU A 78 1.78 -17.35 -10.26
CA LEU A 78 2.06 -18.76 -10.49
C LEU A 78 3.28 -18.98 -11.40
N GLU A 79 3.35 -18.25 -12.51
CA GLU A 79 4.41 -18.38 -13.52
C GLU A 79 5.78 -17.96 -13.00
N HIS A 80 5.83 -16.88 -12.22
CA HIS A 80 7.07 -16.32 -11.68
C HIS A 80 7.43 -16.89 -10.31
N ALA A 81 6.57 -17.76 -9.76
CA ALA A 81 6.73 -18.37 -8.45
C ALA A 81 7.17 -17.35 -7.38
N LEU A 82 6.48 -16.18 -7.34
CA LEU A 82 6.86 -15.12 -6.41
C LEU A 82 6.85 -15.68 -5.00
N LYS A 83 7.96 -15.48 -4.29
CA LYS A 83 8.06 -15.91 -2.90
C LYS A 83 7.06 -15.14 -2.08
N SER A 84 6.50 -15.79 -1.07
CA SER A 84 5.65 -15.14 -0.08
C SER A 84 6.09 -15.50 1.34
N THR A 85 5.79 -14.61 2.28
CA THR A 85 6.01 -14.83 3.71
C THR A 85 5.04 -13.99 4.53
N ASP A 86 4.89 -14.32 5.81
CA ASP A 86 4.05 -13.57 6.73
C ASP A 86 4.65 -12.19 7.04
N TRP A 87 3.77 -11.24 7.39
CA TRP A 87 4.19 -9.95 7.93
C TRP A 87 5.02 -10.07 9.22
N GLU A 88 6.19 -9.44 9.23
CA GLU A 88 6.99 -9.19 10.43
C GLU A 88 6.62 -7.82 11.01
N LEU A 89 5.54 -7.76 11.82
CA LEU A 89 4.98 -6.48 12.31
C LEU A 89 5.92 -5.68 13.22
N ASP A 90 6.93 -6.32 13.80
CA ASP A 90 7.89 -5.73 14.75
C ASP A 90 9.30 -5.60 14.15
N ARG A 91 9.44 -5.80 12.83
CA ARG A 91 10.71 -5.76 12.11
C ARG A 91 11.43 -4.44 12.34
N SER A 92 12.53 -4.46 13.09
CA SER A 92 13.29 -3.26 13.44
C SER A 92 14.79 -3.56 13.53
N TYR A 93 15.62 -2.53 13.38
CA TYR A 93 17.05 -2.67 13.52
C TYR A 93 17.44 -2.95 14.99
N GLN A 94 18.26 -3.97 15.20
CA GLN A 94 18.69 -4.37 16.55
C GLN A 94 19.73 -3.41 17.13
N ALA A 95 19.40 -2.76 18.25
CA ALA A 95 20.30 -1.79 18.90
C ALA A 95 21.66 -2.40 19.30
N ALA A 96 21.67 -3.64 19.79
CA ALA A 96 22.90 -4.35 20.16
C ALA A 96 23.86 -4.56 18.98
N ARG A 97 23.33 -4.64 17.75
CA ARG A 97 24.13 -4.80 16.53
C ARG A 97 24.61 -3.46 16.00
N TRP A 98 23.73 -2.46 15.93
CA TRP A 98 24.00 -1.23 15.19
C TRP A 98 24.49 -0.06 16.07
N ALA A 99 24.11 -0.02 17.35
CA ALA A 99 24.55 0.98 18.31
C ALA A 99 24.82 0.38 19.71
N PRO A 100 25.73 -0.62 19.83
CA PRO A 100 25.98 -1.32 21.09
C PRO A 100 26.43 -0.39 22.23
N ALA A 101 27.18 0.67 21.90
CA ALA A 101 27.71 1.62 22.88
C ALA A 101 26.62 2.37 23.65
N LEU A 102 25.42 2.53 23.07
CA LEU A 102 24.31 3.20 23.73
C LEU A 102 23.61 2.32 24.76
N LYS A 103 23.82 1.00 24.72
CA LYS A 103 23.16 0.03 25.63
C LYS A 103 21.64 0.22 25.69
N LEU A 104 21.03 0.60 24.57
CA LEU A 104 19.58 0.84 24.49
C LEU A 104 18.82 -0.45 24.77
N THR A 105 17.86 -0.37 25.69
CA THR A 105 16.89 -1.44 25.92
C THR A 105 15.76 -1.27 24.92
N THR A 106 15.66 -2.16 23.93
CA THR A 106 14.59 -2.09 22.93
C THR A 106 13.27 -2.53 23.54
N ARG A 107 12.24 -1.68 23.45
CA ARG A 107 10.88 -2.00 23.90
C ARG A 107 9.89 -1.83 22.77
N HIS A 108 9.18 -2.90 22.45
CA HIS A 108 8.13 -2.90 21.43
C HIS A 108 6.79 -2.46 22.03
N TRP A 109 6.15 -1.51 21.37
CA TRP A 109 4.78 -1.09 21.65
C TRP A 109 3.87 -1.59 20.55
N LYS A 110 3.03 -2.57 20.88
CA LYS A 110 2.08 -3.16 19.93
C LYS A 110 0.95 -2.19 19.58
N ARG A 111 0.40 -2.37 18.37
CA ARG A 111 -0.83 -1.71 17.91
C ARG A 111 -1.93 -1.80 18.96
N GLY A 112 -2.59 -0.66 19.20
CA GLY A 112 -3.68 -0.55 20.17
C GLY A 112 -3.26 -0.19 21.61
N SER A 113 -1.97 -0.32 21.97
CA SER A 113 -1.48 0.14 23.28
C SER A 113 -1.53 1.67 23.40
N ARG A 114 -1.61 2.19 24.64
CA ARG A 114 -1.72 3.65 24.87
C ARG A 114 -0.55 4.44 24.27
N LYS A 115 0.68 3.94 24.42
CA LYS A 115 1.88 4.58 23.86
C LYS A 115 1.90 4.51 22.34
N TRP A 116 1.52 3.36 21.76
CA TRP A 116 1.42 3.23 20.32
C TRP A 116 0.39 4.17 19.70
N LYS A 117 -0.83 4.22 20.26
CA LYS A 117 -1.90 5.14 19.78
C LYS A 117 -1.48 6.60 19.87
N ARG A 118 -0.68 6.94 20.89
CA ARG A 118 -0.12 8.29 21.04
C ARG A 118 0.89 8.58 19.93
N ALA A 119 1.82 7.66 19.67
CA ALA A 119 2.81 7.80 18.60
C ALA A 119 2.13 7.87 17.22
N GLU A 120 1.13 7.02 16.94
CA GLU A 120 0.33 7.09 15.71
C GLU A 120 -0.28 8.49 15.53
N LYS A 121 -0.92 9.02 16.58
CA LYS A 121 -1.52 10.35 16.53
C LYS A 121 -0.49 11.45 16.31
N GLU A 122 0.65 11.39 17.00
CA GLU A 122 1.71 12.41 16.94
C GLU A 122 2.46 12.38 15.61
N LEU A 123 2.77 11.20 15.08
CA LEU A 123 3.58 11.02 13.87
C LEU A 123 2.73 11.04 12.60
N LEU A 124 1.64 10.26 12.55
CA LEU A 124 0.88 10.02 11.33
C LEU A 124 -0.45 10.78 11.28
N GLY A 125 -0.92 11.30 12.41
CA GLY A 125 -2.30 11.76 12.59
C GLY A 125 -3.23 10.60 12.96
N ALA A 126 -4.23 10.89 13.79
CA ALA A 126 -5.09 9.84 14.36
C ALA A 126 -5.85 9.06 13.28
N GLY A 127 -5.67 7.73 13.24
CA GLY A 127 -6.38 6.84 12.33
C GLY A 127 -5.78 6.72 10.93
N ASN A 128 -4.61 7.33 10.69
CA ASN A 128 -3.96 7.29 9.37
C ASN A 128 -3.04 6.07 9.19
N SER A 129 -2.85 5.22 10.21
CA SER A 129 -2.03 4.02 10.06
C SER A 129 -2.78 2.88 9.34
N VAL A 130 -2.11 2.27 8.36
CA VAL A 130 -2.65 1.10 7.65
C VAL A 130 -2.53 -0.13 8.54
N SER A 131 -3.59 -0.96 8.60
CA SER A 131 -3.56 -2.24 9.31
C SER A 131 -3.01 -3.34 8.42
N ARG A 132 -1.74 -3.72 8.64
CA ARG A 132 -1.01 -4.72 7.85
C ARG A 132 -1.43 -6.16 8.15
N GLN A 133 -2.14 -6.39 9.26
CA GLN A 133 -2.60 -7.73 9.66
C GLN A 133 -3.54 -8.42 8.66
N ASN A 134 -4.24 -7.65 7.83
CA ASN A 134 -5.33 -8.15 6.99
C ASN A 134 -5.11 -7.89 5.50
N THR A 135 -3.95 -7.37 5.10
CA THR A 135 -3.68 -6.96 3.72
C THR A 135 -2.42 -7.58 3.18
N TRP A 136 -2.50 -8.02 1.93
CA TRP A 136 -1.33 -8.38 1.15
C TRP A 136 -0.55 -7.14 0.74
N GLU A 137 0.78 -7.22 0.69
CA GLU A 137 1.65 -6.13 0.22
C GLU A 137 2.88 -6.69 -0.51
N TRP A 138 3.49 -5.89 -1.39
CA TRP A 138 4.76 -6.24 -2.02
C TRP A 138 5.91 -5.63 -1.21
N ASP A 139 6.85 -6.47 -0.78
CA ASP A 139 8.08 -6.03 -0.11
C ASP A 139 9.19 -5.80 -1.15
N TYR A 140 9.27 -4.57 -1.66
CA TYR A 140 10.32 -4.10 -2.56
C TYR A 140 11.74 -4.32 -2.02
N GLY A 141 11.92 -4.42 -0.70
CA GLY A 141 13.24 -4.64 -0.12
C GLY A 141 13.72 -6.09 -0.25
N ARG A 142 12.77 -7.03 -0.22
CA ARG A 142 13.02 -8.47 -0.22
C ARG A 142 12.54 -9.19 -1.48
N ASN A 143 11.93 -8.46 -2.40
CA ASN A 143 11.30 -8.96 -3.63
C ASN A 143 10.39 -10.16 -3.37
N LEU A 144 9.45 -9.98 -2.43
CA LEU A 144 8.50 -11.02 -2.05
C LEU A 144 7.15 -10.43 -1.65
N ILE A 145 6.13 -11.27 -1.68
CA ILE A 145 4.78 -10.95 -1.27
C ILE A 145 4.64 -11.15 0.25
N LEU A 146 4.09 -10.16 0.94
CA LEU A 146 3.73 -10.24 2.35
C LEU A 146 2.27 -10.68 2.48
N GLU A 147 2.06 -11.81 3.13
CA GLU A 147 0.73 -12.38 3.36
C GLU A 147 0.09 -11.81 4.64
N PRO A 148 -1.23 -11.61 4.65
CA PRO A 148 -1.94 -11.16 5.84
C PRO A 148 -1.88 -12.23 6.94
N LEU A 149 -1.54 -11.82 8.16
CA LEU A 149 -1.58 -12.70 9.34
C LEU A 149 -2.99 -13.22 9.65
N LYS A 150 -4.01 -12.49 9.22
CA LYS A 150 -5.43 -12.85 9.32
C LYS A 150 -6.04 -12.81 7.93
N PRO A 151 -5.89 -13.88 7.13
CA PRO A 151 -6.49 -13.94 5.81
C PRO A 151 -8.02 -13.89 5.90
N ALA A 152 -8.65 -13.34 4.86
CA ALA A 152 -10.10 -13.24 4.78
C ALA A 152 -10.75 -14.64 4.84
N THR A 153 -11.73 -14.82 5.71
CA THR A 153 -12.49 -16.09 5.78
C THR A 153 -13.35 -16.27 4.53
N PRO A 154 -13.77 -17.50 4.18
CA PRO A 154 -14.66 -17.73 3.03
C PRO A 154 -15.92 -16.86 3.04
N SER A 155 -16.51 -16.63 4.21
CA SER A 155 -17.67 -15.73 4.37
C SER A 155 -17.34 -14.26 4.09
N GLN A 156 -16.15 -13.79 4.49
CA GLN A 156 -15.69 -12.44 4.16
C GLN A 156 -15.40 -12.29 2.67
N GLN A 157 -14.79 -13.31 2.05
CA GLN A 157 -14.54 -13.35 0.61
C GLN A 157 -15.84 -13.30 -0.20
N MET A 158 -16.82 -14.14 0.15
CA MET A 158 -18.13 -14.15 -0.49
C MET A 158 -18.87 -12.82 -0.34
N ARG A 159 -18.84 -12.23 0.87
CA ARG A 159 -19.46 -10.91 1.13
C ARG A 159 -18.80 -9.81 0.28
N ALA A 160 -17.48 -9.83 0.13
CA ALA A 160 -16.77 -8.87 -0.73
C ALA A 160 -17.20 -9.02 -2.20
N LEU A 161 -17.23 -10.25 -2.72
CA LEU A 161 -17.65 -10.54 -4.10
C LEU A 161 -19.10 -10.11 -4.37
N LEU A 162 -20.03 -10.42 -3.47
CA LEU A 162 -21.43 -9.97 -3.54
C LEU A 162 -21.56 -8.44 -3.44
N GLY A 163 -20.60 -7.78 -2.80
CA GLY A 163 -20.49 -6.32 -2.74
C GLY A 163 -19.77 -5.69 -3.94
N GLY A 164 -19.39 -6.49 -4.95
CA GLY A 164 -18.65 -5.99 -6.13
C GLY A 164 -17.19 -5.68 -5.85
N GLN A 165 -16.59 -6.33 -4.86
CA GLN A 165 -15.20 -6.11 -4.43
C GLN A 165 -14.37 -7.39 -4.56
N TRP A 166 -13.06 -7.22 -4.72
CA TRP A 166 -12.13 -8.35 -4.71
C TRP A 166 -12.08 -9.05 -3.34
N PRO A 167 -12.04 -10.39 -3.29
CA PRO A 167 -12.16 -11.15 -2.04
C PRO A 167 -10.92 -11.12 -1.15
N HIS A 168 -9.76 -10.74 -1.70
CA HIS A 168 -8.48 -10.72 -1.01
C HIS A 168 -7.92 -9.30 -0.93
N PRO A 169 -8.10 -8.58 0.19
CA PRO A 169 -7.66 -7.20 0.35
C PRO A 169 -6.16 -7.03 0.04
N GLY A 170 -5.85 -6.16 -0.92
CA GLY A 170 -4.48 -5.85 -1.32
C GLY A 170 -3.79 -6.89 -2.21
N ARG A 171 -4.34 -8.10 -2.42
CA ARG A 171 -3.63 -9.18 -3.13
C ARG A 171 -3.27 -8.82 -4.56
N LEU A 172 -4.27 -8.49 -5.37
CA LEU A 172 -4.05 -8.08 -6.77
C LEU A 172 -3.16 -6.82 -6.85
N LYS A 173 -3.31 -5.88 -5.90
CA LYS A 173 -2.47 -4.69 -5.82
C LYS A 173 -1.01 -5.06 -5.54
N ALA A 174 -0.74 -5.98 -4.63
CA ALA A 174 0.60 -6.45 -4.30
C ALA A 174 1.25 -7.14 -5.50
N ILE A 175 0.50 -7.97 -6.23
CA ILE A 175 1.01 -8.61 -7.44
C ILE A 175 1.27 -7.58 -8.55
N ALA A 176 0.36 -6.62 -8.75
CA ALA A 176 0.57 -5.54 -9.71
C ALA A 176 1.79 -4.67 -9.34
N ALA A 177 1.99 -4.39 -8.05
CA ALA A 177 3.16 -3.68 -7.57
C ALA A 177 4.46 -4.46 -7.83
N ALA A 178 4.44 -5.79 -7.65
CA ALA A 178 5.57 -6.66 -7.98
C ALA A 178 5.89 -6.66 -9.49
N HIS A 179 4.87 -6.61 -10.35
CA HIS A 179 5.06 -6.55 -11.80
C HIS A 179 5.61 -5.19 -12.27
N LEU A 180 5.25 -4.12 -11.57
CA LEU A 180 5.72 -2.76 -11.84
C LEU A 180 7.06 -2.44 -11.16
N ASP A 181 7.59 -3.35 -10.34
CA ASP A 181 8.87 -3.22 -9.67
C ASP A 181 10.00 -3.73 -10.57
N ASP A 182 10.76 -2.81 -11.15
CA ASP A 182 11.68 -3.05 -12.25
C ASP A 182 13.13 -2.62 -11.95
N ASP A 183 13.40 -2.09 -10.75
CA ASP A 183 14.72 -1.57 -10.36
C ASP A 183 15.22 -2.14 -9.03
N ASP A 184 15.90 -3.28 -9.12
CA ASP A 184 16.53 -3.97 -7.99
C ASP A 184 17.61 -3.15 -7.26
N SER A 185 18.13 -2.06 -7.88
CA SER A 185 19.14 -1.22 -7.25
C SER A 185 18.60 -0.50 -6.00
N ARG A 186 17.28 -0.43 -5.86
CA ARG A 186 16.58 0.28 -4.78
C ARG A 186 16.26 -0.61 -3.58
N ASN A 187 16.43 -1.92 -3.69
CA ASN A 187 15.98 -2.89 -2.68
C ASN A 187 16.58 -2.61 -1.30
N GLN A 188 17.85 -2.19 -1.22
CA GLN A 188 18.47 -1.86 0.08
C GLN A 188 17.83 -0.63 0.73
N VAL A 189 17.44 0.37 -0.06
CA VAL A 189 16.76 1.59 0.43
C VAL A 189 15.31 1.26 0.79
N ALA A 190 14.62 0.49 -0.04
CA ALA A 190 13.28 0.01 0.22
C ALA A 190 13.22 -0.81 1.52
N ASP A 191 14.13 -1.77 1.69
CA ASP A 191 14.24 -2.60 2.89
C ASP A 191 14.45 -1.75 4.14
N TYR A 192 15.31 -0.73 4.07
CA TYR A 192 15.53 0.20 5.18
C TYR A 192 14.25 0.91 5.61
N PHE A 193 13.50 1.48 4.66
CA PHE A 193 12.27 2.19 4.98
C PHE A 193 11.10 1.26 5.36
N ASN A 194 11.22 -0.05 5.10
CA ASN A 194 10.26 -1.07 5.51
C ASN A 194 10.47 -1.59 6.96
N HIS A 195 11.44 -1.04 7.70
CA HIS A 195 11.57 -1.31 9.14
C HIS A 195 10.69 -0.38 9.97
N CYS A 196 10.26 -0.84 11.14
CA CYS A 196 9.49 -0.07 12.10
C CYS A 196 10.32 1.11 12.65
N TYR A 197 9.63 2.22 12.90
CA TYR A 197 10.17 3.41 13.52
C TYR A 197 10.57 3.16 14.97
N ARG A 198 11.71 3.74 15.36
CA ARG A 198 12.28 3.73 16.70
C ARG A 198 12.56 5.16 17.15
N ASP A 199 12.16 5.51 18.37
CA ASP A 199 12.53 6.79 18.98
C ASP A 199 13.93 6.75 19.61
N ARG A 200 14.43 7.91 20.07
CA ARG A 200 15.75 8.02 20.72
C ARG A 200 15.86 7.26 22.04
N GLU A 201 14.74 6.94 22.69
CA GLU A 201 14.71 6.17 23.94
C GLU A 201 14.80 4.65 23.70
N GLY A 202 14.74 4.20 22.45
CA GLY A 202 14.74 2.80 22.07
C GLY A 202 13.37 2.14 22.10
N ASN A 203 12.29 2.91 22.15
CA ASN A 203 10.94 2.41 21.93
C ASN A 203 10.74 2.18 20.43
N VAL A 204 10.28 0.99 20.06
CA VAL A 204 9.87 0.63 18.70
C VAL A 204 8.36 0.56 18.65
N PHE A 205 7.75 1.12 17.61
CA PHE A 205 6.31 1.14 17.43
C PHE A 205 5.94 0.18 16.30
N ASP A 206 5.48 -1.01 16.66
CA ASP A 206 5.15 -2.08 15.71
C ASP A 206 4.15 -1.58 14.65
N GLU A 207 4.28 -2.02 13.41
CA GLU A 207 3.50 -1.58 12.24
C GLU A 207 3.67 -0.11 11.81
N ILE A 208 4.34 0.78 12.56
CA ILE A 208 4.63 2.15 12.10
C ILE A 208 5.97 2.11 11.38
N LEU A 209 5.96 2.17 10.05
CA LEU A 209 7.18 2.05 9.26
C LEU A 209 7.95 3.36 9.19
N LEU A 210 9.28 3.27 9.04
CA LEU A 210 10.12 4.42 8.75
C LEU A 210 9.60 5.16 7.52
N PHE A 211 9.20 4.46 6.46
CA PHE A 211 8.60 5.07 5.27
C PHE A 211 7.47 6.04 5.63
N GLU A 212 6.50 5.61 6.44
CA GLU A 212 5.32 6.40 6.79
C GLU A 212 5.70 7.63 7.60
N VAL A 213 6.62 7.48 8.56
CA VAL A 213 7.08 8.59 9.40
C VAL A 213 7.83 9.63 8.58
N TRP A 214 8.68 9.21 7.64
CA TRP A 214 9.35 10.11 6.70
C TRP A 214 8.38 10.77 5.70
N ASP A 215 7.33 10.05 5.27
CA ASP A 215 6.34 10.55 4.29
C ASP A 215 5.50 11.72 4.82
N THR A 216 5.39 11.85 6.15
CA THR A 216 4.66 12.94 6.83
C THR A 216 5.22 14.33 6.51
N GLY A 217 6.51 14.43 6.16
CA GLY A 217 7.21 15.70 5.99
C GLY A 217 7.49 16.44 7.30
N TYR A 218 7.18 15.86 8.46
CA TYR A 218 7.56 16.43 9.75
C TYR A 218 9.05 16.22 10.02
N GLU A 219 9.62 17.10 10.83
CA GLU A 219 10.94 16.88 11.39
C GLU A 219 10.85 15.71 12.38
N ILE A 220 11.59 14.65 12.07
CA ILE A 220 11.59 13.42 12.85
C ILE A 220 12.99 13.15 13.36
N GLU A 221 13.07 12.59 14.57
CA GLU A 221 14.33 12.12 15.10
C GLU A 221 14.69 10.77 14.49
N VAL A 222 15.91 10.66 13.96
CA VAL A 222 16.51 9.39 13.55
C VAL A 222 17.43 8.93 14.66
N SER A 223 17.22 7.73 15.21
CA SER A 223 18.12 7.20 16.23
C SER A 223 19.44 6.75 15.60
N ASP A 224 20.50 6.73 16.41
CA ASP A 224 21.82 6.20 16.01
C ASP A 224 21.74 4.77 15.46
N VAL A 225 20.79 3.96 15.94
CA VAL A 225 20.58 2.59 15.47
C VAL A 225 20.26 2.58 13.97
N GLU A 226 19.24 3.33 13.57
CA GLU A 226 18.81 3.44 12.17
C GLU A 226 19.86 4.18 11.32
N ALA A 227 20.48 5.23 11.86
CA ALA A 227 21.52 5.99 11.15
C ALA A 227 22.75 5.12 10.85
N ILE A 228 23.24 4.33 11.81
CA ILE A 228 24.36 3.42 11.59
C ILE A 228 23.96 2.27 10.65
N ALA A 229 22.75 1.72 10.80
CA ALA A 229 22.24 0.70 9.88
C ALA A 229 22.24 1.19 8.43
N TRP A 230 21.71 2.39 8.18
CA TRP A 230 21.73 3.02 6.86
C TRP A 230 23.16 3.21 6.33
N LEU A 231 24.05 3.76 7.14
CA LEU A 231 25.45 4.01 6.74
C LEU A 231 26.17 2.74 6.31
N ARG A 232 25.90 1.62 7.01
CA ARG A 232 26.54 0.33 6.75
C ARG A 232 25.90 -0.41 5.59
N LEU A 233 24.56 -0.44 5.55
CA LEU A 233 23.82 -1.24 4.58
C LEU A 233 23.69 -0.55 3.23
N ILE A 234 23.49 0.77 3.20
CA ILE A 234 23.23 1.50 1.95
C ILE A 234 24.50 2.24 1.51
N LYS A 235 25.06 3.11 2.36
CA LYS A 235 26.28 3.88 2.02
C LYS A 235 27.57 3.04 2.03
N LYS A 236 27.51 1.79 2.51
CA LYS A 236 28.67 0.88 2.69
C LYS A 236 29.85 1.52 3.44
N SER A 237 29.57 2.47 4.33
CA SER A 237 30.58 3.22 5.09
C SER A 237 30.75 2.63 6.47
N THR A 238 32.00 2.37 6.87
CA THR A 238 32.38 1.89 8.22
C THR A 238 32.95 2.98 9.14
N LYS A 239 33.09 4.21 8.64
CA LYS A 239 33.88 5.30 9.28
C LYS A 239 33.22 5.99 10.48
N THR A 240 31.92 5.76 10.69
CA THR A 240 31.15 6.37 11.78
C THR A 240 30.57 5.26 12.62
N SER A 241 30.70 5.33 13.93
CA SER A 241 30.08 4.45 14.92
C SER A 241 29.21 5.26 15.87
N SER A 242 28.30 4.60 16.55
CA SER A 242 27.56 5.19 17.66
C SER A 242 28.44 5.28 18.92
N PRO A 243 28.33 6.32 19.77
CA PRO A 243 27.49 7.51 19.60
C PRO A 243 27.95 8.38 18.42
N ILE A 244 27.03 8.78 17.54
CA ILE A 244 27.36 9.62 16.39
C ILE A 244 27.67 11.04 16.90
N PRO A 245 28.83 11.63 16.55
CA PRO A 245 29.13 13.01 16.90
C PRO A 245 28.12 13.99 16.31
N ALA A 246 27.70 14.99 17.11
CA ALA A 246 26.70 15.99 16.71
C ALA A 246 27.01 16.66 15.35
N ALA A 247 28.28 16.98 15.10
CA ALA A 247 28.74 17.58 13.84
C ALA A 247 28.48 16.73 12.58
N LYS A 248 28.12 15.44 12.73
CA LYS A 248 27.78 14.53 11.62
C LYS A 248 26.27 14.31 11.48
N HIS A 249 25.44 14.74 12.42
CA HIS A 249 24.00 14.44 12.44
C HIS A 249 23.31 14.97 11.18
N ASP A 250 23.42 16.27 10.93
CA ASP A 250 22.76 16.93 9.79
C ASP A 250 23.17 16.32 8.45
N LEU A 251 24.46 16.01 8.29
CA LEU A 251 24.96 15.39 7.06
C LEU A 251 24.38 13.99 6.85
N ILE A 252 24.31 13.17 7.90
CA ILE A 252 23.74 11.83 7.81
C ILE A 252 22.24 11.91 7.55
N TYR A 253 21.52 12.78 8.26
CA TYR A 253 20.09 13.00 8.08
C TYR A 253 19.78 13.45 6.64
N SER A 254 20.53 14.41 6.10
CA SER A 254 20.40 14.86 4.72
C SER A 254 20.59 13.74 3.71
N HIS A 255 21.57 12.86 3.94
CA HIS A 255 21.76 11.70 3.06
C HIS A 255 20.60 10.70 3.12
N ILE A 256 20.08 10.40 4.32
CA ILE A 256 18.93 9.51 4.47
C ILE A 256 17.69 10.12 3.81
N SER A 257 17.46 11.43 4.01
CA SER A 257 16.38 12.19 3.38
C SER A 257 16.47 12.15 1.85
N ASN A 258 17.67 12.34 1.27
CA ASN A 258 17.86 12.24 -0.18
C ASN A 258 17.57 10.82 -0.71
N SER A 259 17.96 9.77 0.03
CA SER A 259 17.57 8.40 -0.30
C SER A 259 16.07 8.19 -0.18
N PHE A 260 15.43 8.78 0.83
CA PHE A 260 13.98 8.72 1.00
C PHE A 260 13.25 9.37 -0.17
N GLU A 261 13.60 10.58 -0.59
CA GLU A 261 12.86 11.27 -1.66
C GLU A 261 12.97 10.50 -2.99
N THR A 262 14.15 10.00 -3.33
CA THR A 262 14.35 9.17 -4.53
C THR A 262 13.53 7.87 -4.45
N TRP A 263 13.47 7.26 -3.26
CA TRP A 263 12.70 6.04 -3.03
C TRP A 263 11.18 6.29 -3.06
N ARG A 264 10.73 7.34 -2.39
CA ARG A 264 9.33 7.77 -2.30
C ARG A 264 8.77 8.06 -3.68
N GLU A 265 9.52 8.76 -4.54
CA GLU A 265 9.09 9.04 -5.91
C GLU A 265 8.86 7.74 -6.70
N TYR A 266 9.83 6.83 -6.64
CA TYR A 266 9.75 5.52 -7.29
C TYR A 266 8.56 4.69 -6.79
N TRP A 267 8.42 4.57 -5.46
CA TRP A 267 7.42 3.75 -4.80
C TRP A 267 6.01 4.30 -4.98
N THR A 268 5.80 5.60 -4.78
CA THR A 268 4.45 6.20 -4.82
C THR A 268 3.82 6.11 -6.20
N LEU A 269 4.58 6.27 -7.29
CA LEU A 269 4.07 6.11 -8.65
C LEU A 269 3.59 4.67 -8.89
N ARG A 270 4.42 3.68 -8.55
CA ARG A 270 4.11 2.25 -8.74
C ARG A 270 2.93 1.82 -7.88
N GLN A 271 2.85 2.30 -6.64
CA GLN A 271 1.71 2.06 -5.76
C GLN A 271 0.42 2.69 -6.28
N ALA A 272 0.48 3.91 -6.83
CA ALA A 272 -0.66 4.56 -7.44
C ALA A 272 -1.17 3.74 -8.64
N LEU A 273 -0.28 3.39 -9.57
CA LEU A 273 -0.61 2.60 -10.76
C LEU A 273 -1.17 1.21 -10.39
N ALA A 274 -0.53 0.50 -9.46
CA ALA A 274 -0.97 -0.79 -8.95
C ALA A 274 -2.35 -0.73 -8.27
N ALA A 275 -2.62 0.33 -7.51
CA ALA A 275 -3.95 0.52 -6.91
C ALA A 275 -5.02 0.79 -7.98
N ARG A 276 -4.71 1.65 -8.96
CA ARG A 276 -5.66 2.01 -10.02
C ARG A 276 -6.02 0.80 -10.87
N ILE A 277 -5.06 0.00 -11.35
CA ILE A 277 -5.33 -1.12 -12.28
C ILE A 277 -6.29 -2.16 -11.69
N VAL A 278 -6.26 -2.37 -10.37
CA VAL A 278 -7.14 -3.36 -9.73
C VAL A 278 -8.47 -2.76 -9.28
N ASN A 279 -8.50 -1.49 -8.89
CA ASN A 279 -9.70 -0.83 -8.38
C ASN A 279 -9.71 0.64 -8.80
N PRO A 280 -10.54 1.03 -9.80
CA PRO A 280 -10.72 2.43 -10.20
C PRO A 280 -11.33 3.33 -9.12
N SER A 281 -11.73 2.81 -7.96
CA SER A 281 -12.14 3.61 -6.81
C SER A 281 -11.22 3.39 -5.61
N GLY A 282 -10.08 2.72 -5.82
CA GLY A 282 -9.10 2.43 -4.78
C GLY A 282 -8.35 3.68 -4.34
N THR A 283 -8.01 3.72 -3.06
CA THR A 283 -7.17 4.78 -2.48
C THR A 283 -5.78 4.76 -3.10
N ILE A 284 -5.29 5.94 -3.51
CA ILE A 284 -3.93 6.15 -4.02
C ILE A 284 -3.10 6.99 -3.05
N PRO A 285 -1.76 6.95 -3.14
CA PRO A 285 -0.89 7.81 -2.35
C PRO A 285 -1.26 9.29 -2.49
N ALA A 286 -1.22 10.06 -1.41
CA ALA A 286 -1.67 11.45 -1.37
C ALA A 286 -1.00 12.36 -2.42
N ARG A 287 0.26 12.06 -2.80
CA ARG A 287 1.00 12.77 -3.85
C ARG A 287 0.35 12.69 -5.25
N PHE A 288 -0.56 11.74 -5.45
CA PHE A 288 -1.32 11.55 -6.68
C PHE A 288 -2.80 11.89 -6.53
N SER A 289 -3.23 12.43 -5.38
CA SER A 289 -4.62 12.84 -5.19
C SER A 289 -5.00 13.93 -6.19
N GLY A 290 -6.15 13.75 -6.86
CA GLY A 290 -6.60 14.61 -7.94
C GLY A 290 -6.03 14.25 -9.32
N LEU A 291 -5.17 13.23 -9.41
CA LEU A 291 -4.61 12.70 -10.66
C LEU A 291 -5.18 11.31 -11.02
N GLU A 292 -6.29 10.90 -10.40
CA GLU A 292 -6.91 9.60 -10.61
C GLU A 292 -7.28 9.39 -12.09
N GLY A 293 -7.83 10.43 -12.74
CA GLY A 293 -8.25 10.38 -14.13
C GLY A 293 -7.09 10.22 -15.10
N GLU A 294 -5.96 10.87 -14.82
CA GLU A 294 -4.73 10.80 -15.61
C GLU A 294 -4.09 9.43 -15.49
N LEU A 295 -4.06 8.83 -14.29
CA LEU A 295 -3.58 7.46 -14.09
C LEU A 295 -4.49 6.43 -14.78
N ASP A 296 -5.80 6.63 -14.76
CA ASP A 296 -6.73 5.76 -15.49
C ASP A 296 -6.59 5.91 -17.00
N THR A 297 -6.36 7.14 -17.47
CA THR A 297 -6.09 7.44 -18.88
C THR A 297 -4.81 6.75 -19.34
N ALA A 298 -3.76 6.79 -18.52
CA ALA A 298 -2.50 6.09 -18.79
C ALA A 298 -2.72 4.59 -19.01
N TRP A 299 -3.46 3.94 -18.12
CA TRP A 299 -3.82 2.54 -18.29
C TRP A 299 -4.70 2.28 -19.51
N ALA A 300 -5.65 3.16 -19.81
CA ALA A 300 -6.53 3.02 -20.97
C ALA A 300 -5.75 3.10 -22.30
N LEU A 301 -4.83 4.07 -22.43
CA LEU A 301 -3.96 4.24 -23.60
C LEU A 301 -3.09 3.01 -23.85
N LEU A 302 -2.68 2.32 -22.78
CA LEU A 302 -1.90 1.08 -22.84
C LEU A 302 -2.78 -0.18 -22.82
N HIS A 303 -4.09 -0.05 -23.07
CA HIS A 303 -5.03 -1.16 -23.10
C HIS A 303 -5.01 -2.06 -21.86
N HIS A 304 -4.69 -1.51 -20.69
CA HIS A 304 -4.57 -2.23 -19.42
C HIS A 304 -3.49 -3.33 -19.46
N ASP A 305 -2.49 -3.17 -20.31
CA ASP A 305 -1.36 -4.08 -20.45
C ASP A 305 -0.26 -3.77 -19.44
N LEU A 306 0.06 -4.77 -18.61
CA LEU A 306 1.03 -4.63 -17.53
C LEU A 306 2.46 -4.47 -18.05
N GLU A 307 2.84 -5.17 -19.13
CA GLU A 307 4.19 -5.10 -19.68
C GLU A 307 4.45 -3.73 -20.31
N GLN A 308 3.48 -3.19 -21.04
CA GLN A 308 3.58 -1.85 -21.62
C GLN A 308 3.67 -0.78 -20.53
N MET A 309 2.90 -0.92 -19.44
CA MET A 309 2.99 0.02 -18.32
C MET A 309 4.33 -0.09 -17.59
N THR A 310 4.81 -1.30 -17.30
CA THR A 310 6.14 -1.49 -16.70
C THR A 310 7.19 -0.79 -17.55
N LYS A 311 7.21 -1.04 -18.87
CA LYS A 311 8.15 -0.39 -19.79
C LYS A 311 8.07 1.14 -19.74
N LEU A 312 6.85 1.70 -19.78
CA LEU A 312 6.65 3.14 -19.72
C LEU A 312 7.18 3.74 -18.41
N VAL A 313 6.94 3.08 -17.28
CA VAL A 313 7.41 3.52 -15.97
C VAL A 313 8.93 3.37 -15.83
N SER A 314 9.54 2.38 -16.48
CA SER A 314 11.01 2.25 -16.57
C SER A 314 11.66 3.40 -17.33
N GLU A 315 10.98 3.92 -18.36
CA GLU A 315 11.44 5.07 -19.15
C GLU A 315 11.27 6.41 -18.38
N ALA A 316 10.35 6.47 -17.42
CA ALA A 316 10.10 7.63 -16.59
C ALA A 316 11.03 7.69 -15.37
N THR A 317 11.87 8.73 -15.28
CA THR A 317 12.76 8.94 -14.13
C THR A 317 12.04 9.47 -12.89
N ASP A 318 10.92 10.16 -13.08
CA ASP A 318 10.10 10.79 -12.05
C ASP A 318 8.63 10.94 -12.51
N ARG A 319 7.77 11.46 -11.63
CA ARG A 319 6.34 11.69 -11.95
C ARG A 319 6.13 12.67 -13.10
N ALA A 320 6.96 13.71 -13.22
CA ALA A 320 6.79 14.73 -14.25
C ALA A 320 7.10 14.15 -15.66
N SER A 321 8.17 13.39 -15.78
CA SER A 321 8.52 12.66 -16.99
C SER A 321 7.47 11.59 -17.33
N PHE A 322 6.94 10.86 -16.33
CA PHE A 322 5.83 9.92 -16.55
C PHE A 322 4.62 10.59 -17.22
N PHE A 323 4.12 11.70 -16.68
CA PHE A 323 2.97 12.38 -17.27
C PHE A 323 3.29 13.06 -18.62
N THR A 324 4.55 13.42 -18.86
CA THR A 324 4.99 13.90 -20.19
C THR A 324 4.85 12.79 -21.23
N LEU A 325 5.34 11.58 -20.92
CA LEU A 325 5.21 10.42 -21.82
C LEU A 325 3.74 10.06 -22.07
N ILE A 326 2.88 10.11 -21.04
CA ILE A 326 1.44 9.89 -21.19
C ILE A 326 0.79 10.92 -22.13
N ASN A 327 1.14 12.19 -21.97
CA ASN A 327 0.64 13.25 -22.85
C ASN A 327 1.07 13.02 -24.30
N GLU A 328 2.32 12.59 -24.53
CA GLU A 328 2.80 12.23 -25.87
C GLU A 328 2.05 11.03 -26.46
N LEU A 329 1.82 9.98 -25.68
CA LEU A 329 1.02 8.82 -26.09
C LEU A 329 -0.43 9.20 -26.42
N SER A 330 -1.02 10.15 -25.69
CA SER A 330 -2.39 10.61 -25.94
C SER A 330 -2.56 11.38 -27.24
N LYS A 331 -1.48 11.95 -27.78
CA LYS A 331 -1.50 12.67 -29.08
C LYS A 331 -1.46 11.73 -30.27
N THR A 332 -0.90 10.54 -30.08
CA THR A 332 -0.66 9.56 -31.16
C THR A 332 -1.68 8.44 -31.18
N ASN A 333 -2.42 8.23 -30.09
CA ASN A 333 -3.42 7.18 -29.96
C ASN A 333 -4.79 7.76 -29.66
N GLU A 334 -5.83 7.20 -30.30
CA GLU A 334 -7.20 7.47 -29.89
C GLU A 334 -7.45 6.79 -28.53
N LEU A 335 -8.07 7.53 -27.60
CA LEU A 335 -8.45 6.93 -26.33
C LEU A 335 -9.48 5.83 -26.57
N PRO A 336 -9.23 4.57 -26.16
CA PRO A 336 -10.28 3.57 -26.21
C PRO A 336 -11.42 3.98 -25.28
N PRO A 337 -12.68 3.62 -25.61
CA PRO A 337 -13.81 3.88 -24.72
C PRO A 337 -13.51 3.32 -23.33
N HIS A 338 -13.70 4.14 -22.29
CA HIS A 338 -13.35 3.82 -20.90
C HIS A 338 -14.11 2.58 -20.41
N SER A 339 -13.53 1.39 -20.61
CA SER A 339 -14.14 0.10 -20.32
C SER A 339 -13.92 -0.36 -18.86
N ARG A 340 -13.54 0.56 -17.98
CA ARG A 340 -13.28 0.30 -16.55
C ARG A 340 -14.52 0.47 -15.66
N ALA A 341 -15.52 1.20 -16.17
CA ALA A 341 -16.77 1.42 -15.46
C ALA A 341 -17.56 0.12 -15.33
N GLY A 342 -18.30 -0.03 -14.23
CA GLY A 342 -19.13 -1.21 -14.01
C GLY A 342 -18.38 -2.46 -13.51
N LEU A 343 -17.09 -2.37 -13.16
CA LEU A 343 -16.36 -3.50 -12.56
C LEU A 343 -17.10 -4.08 -11.36
N ALA A 344 -17.55 -3.22 -10.43
CA ALA A 344 -18.25 -3.69 -9.23
C ALA A 344 -19.57 -4.39 -9.56
N ASP A 345 -20.34 -3.86 -10.51
CA ASP A 345 -21.59 -4.46 -10.97
C ASP A 345 -21.33 -5.79 -11.68
N GLU A 346 -20.26 -5.90 -12.46
CA GLU A 346 -19.87 -7.12 -13.15
C GLU A 346 -19.43 -8.22 -12.16
N ILE A 347 -18.57 -7.90 -11.18
CA ILE A 347 -18.18 -8.83 -10.11
C ILE A 347 -19.42 -9.33 -9.38
N ARG A 348 -20.31 -8.41 -8.99
CA ARG A 348 -21.54 -8.74 -8.26
C ARG A 348 -22.48 -9.59 -9.10
N ARG A 349 -22.71 -9.23 -10.38
CA ARG A 349 -23.57 -9.96 -11.31
C ARG A 349 -23.13 -11.42 -11.43
N ILE A 350 -21.86 -11.66 -11.73
CA ILE A 350 -21.30 -13.02 -11.86
C ILE A 350 -21.40 -13.78 -10.53
N THR A 351 -21.12 -13.11 -9.41
CA THR A 351 -21.22 -13.75 -8.10
C THR A 351 -22.65 -14.18 -7.78
N ILE A 352 -23.66 -13.35 -8.12
CA ILE A 352 -25.08 -13.69 -7.95
C ILE A 352 -25.46 -14.89 -8.83
N GLU A 353 -24.94 -14.99 -10.05
CA GLU A 353 -25.15 -16.15 -10.94
C GLU A 353 -24.63 -17.43 -10.27
N VAL A 354 -23.39 -17.43 -9.78
CA VAL A 354 -22.80 -18.59 -9.09
C VAL A 354 -23.61 -18.97 -7.84
N VAL A 355 -23.98 -18.00 -7.01
CA VAL A 355 -24.78 -18.22 -5.79
C VAL A 355 -26.18 -18.77 -6.13
N THR A 356 -26.75 -18.38 -7.27
CA THR A 356 -28.03 -18.91 -7.76
C THR A 356 -27.90 -20.38 -8.18
N GLU A 357 -26.84 -20.71 -8.92
CA GLU A 357 -26.54 -22.07 -9.37
C GLU A 357 -26.27 -23.01 -8.19
N GLU A 358 -25.61 -22.53 -7.14
CA GLU A 358 -25.37 -23.27 -5.90
C GLU A 358 -26.63 -23.36 -4.99
N GLY A 359 -27.77 -22.87 -5.46
CA GLY A 359 -29.06 -22.98 -4.75
C GLY A 359 -29.20 -22.08 -3.51
N LEU A 360 -28.26 -21.17 -3.28
CA LEU A 360 -28.23 -20.31 -2.09
C LEU A 360 -29.32 -19.24 -2.10
N LEU A 361 -29.93 -18.92 -3.24
CA LEU A 361 -31.12 -18.06 -3.30
C LEU A 361 -32.45 -18.85 -3.26
N GLY A 362 -32.41 -20.18 -3.28
CA GLY A 362 -33.59 -21.05 -3.23
C GLY A 362 -34.30 -21.21 -4.57
N LEU A 363 -33.62 -20.86 -5.66
CA LEU A 363 -34.11 -20.97 -7.04
C LEU A 363 -33.33 -22.01 -7.88
N GLY A 364 -32.36 -22.74 -7.28
CA GLY A 364 -31.53 -23.76 -7.94
C GLY A 364 -31.51 -25.09 -7.18
N ARG A 365 -31.38 -26.22 -7.90
CA ARG A 365 -31.42 -27.60 -7.36
C ARG A 365 -30.14 -27.93 -6.56
N ARG A 366 -30.31 -28.61 -5.42
CA ARG A 366 -29.25 -29.38 -4.75
C ARG A 366 -28.80 -30.56 -5.60
#